data_AF-A0A9X6ABA2-F1
#
_entry.id   AF-A0A9X6ABA2-F1
#
_cell.length_a   1.000
_cell.length_b   1.000
_cell.length_c   1.000
_cell.angle_alpha   90.00
_cell.angle_beta   90.00
_cell.angle_gamma   90.00
#
_symmetry.space_group_name_H-M   'P 1'
#
loop_
_entity.id
_entity.type
_entity.pdbx_description
1 polymer ?
#
loop_
_entity_poly.entity_id
_entity_poly.type
_entity_poly.pdbx_seq_one_letter_code
_entity_poly.pdbx_strand_id
1 'polypeptide(L)'
;MFDYANLDRPIVIFADDWDTYSVVRGTYFDVVAQAPGAVATTEEELAEVLCSDGWRGERAARARDGFRRRFCDFDDGRAAERVVRHIFLGEPLEAMPPVVPLDERIPAPPPGTAHEASAPISTYSSQR
;
A
#
# COMPACT_ATOMS: atom_id res chain seq x y z
N MET A 1 -4.84 3.77 -3.92
CA MET A 1 -4.29 2.41 -4.13
C MET A 1 -2.81 2.30 -3.72
N PHE A 2 -1.97 3.30 -3.99
CA PHE A 2 -0.54 3.29 -3.64
C PHE A 2 -0.25 2.99 -2.18
N ASP A 3 -0.84 3.76 -1.26
CA ASP A 3 -0.61 3.57 0.17
C ASP A 3 -1.11 2.20 0.66
N TYR A 4 -2.25 1.74 0.12
CA TYR A 4 -2.84 0.46 0.48
C TYR A 4 -2.02 -0.74 -0.03
N ALA A 5 -1.33 -0.59 -1.17
CA ALA A 5 -0.49 -1.63 -1.74
C ALA A 5 0.70 -1.99 -0.82
N ASN A 6 1.13 -1.09 0.08
CA ASN A 6 2.12 -1.38 1.12
C ASN A 6 1.66 -2.49 2.09
N LEU A 7 0.34 -2.72 2.21
CA LEU A 7 -0.22 -3.80 3.04
C LEU A 7 -0.16 -5.18 2.37
N ASP A 8 0.23 -5.25 1.10
CA ASP A 8 0.24 -6.48 0.28
C ASP A 8 -1.11 -7.22 0.25
N ARG A 9 -2.21 -6.46 0.31
CA ARG A 9 -3.57 -7.01 0.29
C ARG A 9 -4.15 -6.98 -1.12
N PRO A 10 -5.03 -7.92 -1.48
CA PRO A 10 -5.74 -7.87 -2.74
C PRO A 10 -6.48 -6.53 -2.95
N ILE A 11 -6.44 -6.03 -4.18
CA ILE A 11 -7.11 -4.81 -4.63
C ILE A 11 -7.93 -5.18 -5.87
N VAL A 12 -9.16 -4.68 -5.94
CA VAL A 12 -9.96 -4.66 -7.17
C VAL A 12 -10.17 -3.20 -7.56
N ILE A 13 -9.86 -2.87 -8.81
CA ILE A 13 -10.15 -1.55 -9.37
C ILE A 13 -11.48 -1.65 -10.12
N PHE A 14 -12.45 -0.85 -9.72
CA PHE A 14 -13.67 -0.63 -10.49
C PHE A 14 -13.55 0.73 -11.18
N ALA A 15 -13.51 0.73 -12.50
CA ALA A 15 -13.27 1.91 -13.33
C ALA A 15 -14.26 1.93 -14.51
N ASP A 16 -15.53 2.15 -14.20
CA ASP A 16 -16.66 2.13 -15.13
C ASP A 16 -16.67 3.30 -16.13
N ASP A 17 -16.01 4.41 -15.80
CA ASP A 17 -15.92 5.60 -16.63
C ASP A 17 -14.52 5.84 -17.23
N TRP A 18 -13.63 4.85 -17.20
CA TRP A 18 -12.20 5.01 -17.52
C TRP A 18 -11.91 5.73 -18.85
N ASP A 19 -12.64 5.38 -19.91
CA ASP A 19 -12.46 5.99 -21.23
C ASP A 19 -12.71 7.50 -21.20
N THR A 20 -13.72 7.95 -20.45
CA THR A 20 -14.01 9.38 -20.30
C THR A 20 -13.07 10.02 -19.30
N TYR A 21 -12.83 9.35 -18.17
CA TYR A 21 -11.99 9.85 -17.09
C TYR A 21 -10.57 10.16 -17.57
N SER A 22 -9.95 9.22 -18.29
CA SER A 22 -8.57 9.34 -18.76
C SER A 22 -8.37 10.53 -19.70
N VAL A 23 -9.33 10.82 -20.58
CA VAL A 23 -9.27 11.96 -21.51
C VAL A 23 -9.52 13.28 -20.80
N VAL A 24 -10.54 13.35 -19.94
CA VAL A 24 -10.98 14.62 -19.32
C VAL A 24 -10.04 15.06 -18.20
N ARG A 25 -9.55 14.12 -17.40
CA ARG A 25 -8.69 14.42 -16.24
C ARG A 25 -7.21 14.31 -16.58
N GLY A 26 -6.87 13.46 -17.54
CA GLY A 26 -5.50 12.99 -17.73
C GLY A 26 -5.06 12.10 -16.57
N THR A 27 -4.14 11.18 -16.86
CA THR A 27 -3.46 10.39 -15.84
C THR A 27 -1.98 10.31 -16.15
N TYR A 28 -1.15 10.17 -15.12
CA TYR A 28 0.29 9.98 -15.30
C TYR A 28 0.65 8.62 -15.91
N PHE A 29 -0.26 7.65 -15.81
CA PHE A 29 -0.13 6.32 -16.39
C PHE A 29 -1.51 5.69 -16.59
N ASP A 30 -1.55 4.61 -17.36
CA ASP A 30 -2.77 3.84 -17.58
C ASP A 30 -3.10 2.98 -16.34
N VAL A 31 -4.14 3.39 -15.61
CA VAL A 31 -4.56 2.75 -14.36
C VAL A 31 -5.10 1.35 -14.59
N VAL A 32 -5.78 1.12 -15.72
CA VAL A 32 -6.35 -0.20 -16.06
C VAL A 32 -5.24 -1.15 -16.48
N ALA A 33 -4.31 -0.70 -17.33
CA ALA A 33 -3.21 -1.52 -17.80
C ALA A 33 -2.18 -1.84 -16.69
N GLN A 34 -2.04 -0.98 -15.69
CA GLN A 34 -1.07 -1.12 -14.60
C GLN A 34 -1.73 -1.26 -13.23
N ALA A 35 -2.93 -1.86 -13.18
CA ALA A 35 -3.68 -2.01 -11.94
C ALA A 35 -2.95 -2.94 -10.94
N PRO A 36 -3.03 -2.67 -9.62
CA PRO A 36 -2.49 -3.53 -8.57
C PRO A 36 -3.37 -4.76 -8.26
N GLY A 37 -4.06 -5.31 -9.25
CA GLY A 37 -4.99 -6.43 -9.06
C GLY A 37 -5.98 -6.62 -10.21
N ALA A 38 -7.15 -7.17 -9.90
CA ALA A 38 -8.21 -7.34 -10.89
C ALA A 38 -8.84 -5.97 -11.24
N VAL A 39 -9.34 -5.85 -12.46
CA VAL A 39 -10.05 -4.67 -12.95
C VAL A 39 -11.44 -5.09 -13.42
N ALA A 40 -12.44 -4.29 -13.09
CA ALA A 40 -13.78 -4.37 -13.62
C ALA A 40 -14.20 -2.99 -14.15
N THR A 41 -14.93 -2.99 -15.27
CA THR A 41 -15.50 -1.80 -15.90
C THR A 41 -17.03 -1.83 -15.89
N THR A 42 -17.64 -2.95 -15.52
CA THR A 42 -19.07 -3.05 -15.24
C THR A 42 -19.36 -3.70 -13.90
N GLU A 43 -20.58 -3.53 -13.40
CA GLU A 43 -21.03 -4.16 -12.16
C GLU A 43 -21.07 -5.69 -12.28
N GLU A 44 -21.41 -6.23 -13.45
CA GLU A 44 -21.39 -7.67 -13.73
C GLU A 44 -19.97 -8.24 -13.67
N GLU A 45 -19.00 -7.56 -14.27
CA GLU A 45 -17.59 -7.96 -14.19
C GLU A 45 -17.08 -7.90 -12.74
N LEU A 46 -17.48 -6.86 -11.99
CA LEU A 46 -17.12 -6.73 -10.59
C LEU A 46 -17.71 -7.89 -9.76
N ALA A 47 -18.99 -8.21 -9.96
CA ALA A 47 -19.64 -9.32 -9.30
C ALA A 47 -18.96 -10.66 -9.66
N GLU A 48 -18.61 -10.87 -10.93
CA GLU A 48 -17.88 -12.06 -11.36
C GLU A 48 -16.52 -12.18 -10.67
N VAL A 49 -15.73 -11.10 -10.65
CA VAL A 49 -14.42 -11.06 -9.98
C VAL A 49 -14.53 -11.43 -8.51
N LEU A 50 -15.55 -10.93 -7.81
CA LEU A 50 -15.76 -11.18 -6.38
C LEU A 50 -16.27 -12.60 -6.11
N CYS A 51 -17.25 -13.07 -6.88
CA CYS A 51 -17.87 -14.39 -6.69
C CYS A 51 -16.98 -15.55 -7.12
N SER A 52 -16.09 -15.34 -8.09
CA SER A 52 -15.14 -16.35 -8.58
C SER A 52 -13.84 -16.43 -7.80
N ASP A 53 -13.66 -15.57 -6.79
CA ASP A 53 -12.37 -15.34 -6.13
C ASP A 53 -11.23 -14.86 -7.04
N GLY A 54 -11.54 -14.37 -8.24
CA GLY A 54 -10.56 -13.84 -9.19
C GLY A 54 -9.70 -12.71 -8.61
N TRP A 55 -10.27 -11.94 -7.67
CA TRP A 55 -9.58 -10.87 -6.93
C TRP A 55 -8.38 -11.35 -6.09
N ARG A 56 -8.35 -12.62 -5.69
CA ARG A 56 -7.27 -13.23 -4.89
C ARG A 56 -6.49 -14.31 -5.64
N GLY A 57 -6.74 -14.49 -6.92
CA GLY A 57 -6.03 -15.44 -7.77
C GLY A 57 -4.59 -15.02 -8.11
N GLU A 58 -3.84 -15.94 -8.74
CA GLU A 58 -2.43 -15.69 -9.10
C GLU A 58 -2.22 -14.47 -10.00
N ARG A 59 -3.14 -14.22 -10.94
CA ARG A 59 -3.06 -13.07 -11.85
C ARG A 59 -3.12 -11.75 -11.06
N ALA A 60 -4.05 -11.65 -10.12
CA ALA A 60 -4.18 -10.47 -9.26
C ALA A 60 -2.97 -10.33 -8.31
N ALA A 61 -2.43 -11.45 -7.81
CA ALA A 61 -1.21 -11.43 -7.00
C ALA A 61 0.03 -10.94 -7.78
N ARG A 62 0.23 -11.41 -9.01
CA ARG A 62 1.34 -10.96 -9.88
C ARG A 62 1.20 -9.47 -10.25
N ALA A 63 -0.01 -9.01 -10.55
CA ALA A 63 -0.28 -7.60 -10.82
C ALA A 63 0.06 -6.73 -9.60
N ARG A 64 -0.34 -7.18 -8.40
CA ARG A 64 0.00 -6.51 -7.15
C ARG A 64 1.51 -6.46 -6.88
N ASP A 65 2.23 -7.57 -7.06
CA ASP A 65 3.70 -7.60 -6.90
C ASP A 65 4.38 -6.60 -7.85
N GLY A 66 4.03 -6.64 -9.14
CA GLY A 66 4.57 -5.70 -10.14
C GLY A 66 4.29 -4.24 -9.79
N PHE A 67 3.08 -3.95 -9.30
CA PHE A 67 2.73 -2.60 -8.84
C PHE A 67 3.54 -2.17 -7.62
N ARG A 68 3.67 -3.05 -6.61
CA ARG A 68 4.46 -2.74 -5.40
C ARG A 68 5.92 -2.49 -5.74
N ARG A 69 6.52 -3.28 -6.62
CA ARG A 69 7.91 -3.07 -7.08
C ARG A 69 8.10 -1.74 -7.80
N ARG A 70 7.06 -1.23 -8.47
CA ARG A 70 7.11 0.04 -9.19
C ARG A 70 6.88 1.26 -8.31
N PHE A 71 5.94 1.19 -7.38
CA PHE A 71 5.42 2.37 -6.70
C PHE A 71 5.65 2.40 -5.19
N CYS A 72 5.98 1.26 -4.56
CA CYS A 72 6.13 1.15 -3.12
C CYS A 72 7.61 1.12 -2.69
N ASP A 73 8.53 1.70 -3.46
CA ASP A 73 9.98 1.55 -3.22
C ASP A 73 10.47 2.26 -1.93
N PHE A 74 9.83 3.35 -1.49
CA PHE A 74 10.35 4.18 -0.39
C PHE A 74 9.59 4.05 0.94
N ASP A 75 8.40 3.45 0.94
CA ASP A 75 7.58 3.28 2.15
C ASP A 75 8.03 2.05 2.96
N ASP A 76 9.05 2.25 3.78
CA ASP A 76 9.64 1.24 4.68
C ASP A 76 9.26 1.42 6.15
N GLY A 77 8.34 2.35 6.45
CA GLY A 77 7.91 2.68 7.81
C GLY A 77 8.87 3.58 8.60
N ARG A 78 9.98 4.03 8.01
CA ARG A 78 11.01 4.85 8.70
C ARG A 78 11.07 6.30 8.20
N ALA A 79 10.11 6.73 7.38
CA ALA A 79 10.07 8.09 6.83
C ALA A 79 10.09 9.16 7.94
N ALA A 80 9.27 8.99 8.99
CA ALA A 80 9.24 9.91 10.12
C ALA A 80 10.55 9.93 10.91
N GLU A 81 11.16 8.76 11.16
CA GLU A 81 12.46 8.65 11.83
C GLU A 81 13.54 9.46 11.08
N ARG A 82 13.60 9.32 9.75
CA ARG A 82 14.54 10.07 8.90
C ARG A 82 14.32 11.57 9.00
N VAL A 83 13.07 12.04 8.93
CA VAL A 83 12.75 13.47 9.04
C VAL A 83 13.13 14.02 10.41
N VAL A 84 12.80 13.30 11.50
CA VAL A 84 13.14 13.73 12.86
C VAL A 84 14.64 13.88 13.04
N ARG A 85 15.41 12.85 12.66
CA ARG A 85 16.88 12.86 12.76
C ARG A 85 17.51 13.99 11.95
N HIS A 86 17.09 14.16 10.70
CA HIS A 86 17.71 15.16 9.83
C HIS A 86 17.33 16.60 10.19
N ILE A 87 16.03 16.87 10.34
CA ILE A 87 15.52 18.25 10.49
C ILE A 87 15.61 18.75 11.93
N PHE A 88 15.35 17.88 12.91
CA PHE A 88 15.25 18.31 14.32
C PHE A 88 16.49 17.98 15.13
N LEU A 89 17.22 16.92 14.79
CA LEU A 89 18.46 16.54 15.49
C LEU A 89 19.73 16.98 14.73
N GLY A 90 19.60 17.46 13.50
CA GLY A 90 20.74 17.94 12.69
C GLY A 90 21.70 16.83 12.27
N GLU A 91 21.26 15.57 12.26
CA GLU A 91 22.08 14.46 11.78
C GLU A 91 22.33 14.57 10.26
N PRO A 92 23.55 14.25 9.79
CA PRO A 92 23.89 14.29 8.37
C PRO A 92 23.11 13.22 7.59
N LEU A 93 22.85 13.44 6.30
CA LEU A 93 22.03 12.54 5.48
C LEU A 93 22.64 11.13 5.38
N GLU A 94 23.96 11.04 5.43
CA GLU A 94 24.74 9.80 5.42
C GLU A 94 24.50 8.94 6.67
N ALA A 95 24.01 9.53 7.76
CA ALA A 95 23.65 8.84 8.99
C ALA A 95 22.18 8.36 9.02
N MET A 96 21.39 8.65 7.99
CA MET A 96 19.98 8.24 7.96
C MET A 96 19.87 6.72 7.80
N PRO A 97 18.90 6.08 8.48
CA PRO A 97 18.59 4.69 8.22
C PRO A 97 18.30 4.46 6.72
N PRO A 98 18.97 3.47 6.08
CA PRO A 98 18.74 3.18 4.67
C PRO A 98 17.32 2.68 4.46
N VAL A 99 16.83 2.82 3.23
CA VAL A 99 15.52 2.28 2.85
C VAL A 99 15.56 0.76 2.90
N VAL A 100 14.66 0.16 3.66
CA VAL A 100 14.56 -1.31 3.75
C VAL A 100 14.05 -1.86 2.41
N PRO A 101 14.72 -2.84 1.76
CA PRO A 101 14.24 -3.44 0.52
C PRO A 101 12.82 -4.01 0.64
N LEU A 102 12.01 -3.92 -0.42
CA LEU A 102 10.60 -4.34 -0.39
C LEU A 102 10.40 -5.79 0.07
N ASP A 103 11.28 -6.70 -0.38
CA ASP A 103 11.22 -8.13 -0.06
C ASP A 103 11.59 -8.45 1.41
N GLU A 104 12.17 -7.48 2.15
CA GLU A 104 12.52 -7.59 3.57
C GLU A 104 11.47 -6.95 4.50
N ARG A 105 10.45 -6.29 3.95
CA ARG A 105 9.41 -5.61 4.73
C ARG A 105 8.33 -6.59 5.18
N ILE A 106 7.80 -6.33 6.38
CA ILE A 106 6.68 -7.10 6.94
C ILE A 106 5.43 -6.21 6.89
N PRO A 107 4.46 -6.49 5.99
CA PRO A 107 3.20 -5.77 5.95
C PRO A 107 2.41 -5.92 7.25
N ALA A 108 1.62 -4.90 7.60
CA ALA A 108 0.77 -4.97 8.77
C ALA A 108 -0.25 -6.12 8.67
N PRO A 109 -0.47 -6.89 9.76
CA PRO A 109 -1.37 -8.03 9.75
C PRO A 109 -2.81 -7.62 9.37
N PRO A 110 -3.58 -8.50 8.71
CA PRO A 110 -4.99 -8.24 8.42
C PRO A 110 -5.80 -7.91 9.68
N PRO A 111 -6.92 -7.16 9.54
CA PRO A 111 -7.86 -6.98 10.63
C PRO A 111 -8.35 -8.33 11.14
N GLY A 112 -8.41 -8.52 12.46
CA GLY A 112 -8.90 -9.75 13.09
C GLY A 112 -7.86 -10.88 13.23
N THR A 113 -6.64 -10.75 12.71
CA THR A 113 -5.55 -11.72 12.96
C THR A 113 -4.61 -11.28 14.09
N ALA A 114 -4.89 -10.14 14.73
CA ALA A 114 -4.17 -9.70 15.92
C ALA A 114 -4.67 -10.47 17.16
N HIS A 115 -4.11 -11.66 17.39
CA HIS A 115 -4.15 -12.29 18.72
C HIS A 115 -2.86 -11.89 19.46
N GLU A 116 -3.04 -11.14 20.55
CA GLU A 116 -2.05 -10.84 21.61
C GLU A 116 -0.70 -10.22 21.22
N ALA A 117 -0.58 -8.89 21.43
CA ALA A 117 0.42 -8.28 22.32
C ALA A 117 0.55 -6.78 22.01
N SER A 118 -0.07 -5.95 22.84
CA SER A 118 0.55 -4.68 23.21
C SER A 118 0.31 -4.49 24.69
N ALA A 119 1.40 -4.49 25.47
CA ALA A 119 1.39 -4.11 26.87
C ALA A 119 0.69 -2.75 27.03
N PRO A 120 0.01 -2.49 28.16
CA PRO A 120 -0.67 -1.23 28.38
C PRO A 120 0.33 -0.07 28.27
N ILE A 121 -0.05 0.95 27.48
CA ILE A 121 0.66 2.22 27.38
C ILE A 121 0.87 2.75 28.80
N SER A 122 2.13 2.84 29.24
CA SER A 122 2.48 3.37 30.55
C SER A 122 2.10 4.85 30.58
N THR A 123 1.04 5.19 31.32
CA THR A 123 0.61 6.58 31.50
C THR A 123 1.64 7.30 32.36
N TYR A 124 2.25 8.34 31.80
CA TYR A 124 3.17 9.22 32.52
C TYR A 124 2.40 9.95 33.62
N SER A 125 2.63 9.58 34.88
CA SER A 125 2.06 10.28 36.04
C SER A 125 2.85 11.56 36.25
N SER A 126 2.23 12.70 35.93
CA SER A 126 2.76 14.02 36.27
C SER A 126 2.65 14.21 37.79
N GLN A 127 3.78 14.04 38.52
CA GLN A 127 3.87 14.50 39.90
C GLN A 127 3.82 16.04 39.90
N ARG A 128 2.91 16.58 40.71
CA ARG A 128 2.95 17.96 41.22
C ARG A 128 3.65 17.97 42.56
#